data_AF-X1GQ70-F1
#
_entry.id   AF-X1GQ70-F1
#
_cell.length_a   1.000
_cell.length_b   1.000
_cell.length_c   1.000
_cell.angle_alpha   90.00
_cell.angle_beta   90.00
_cell.angle_gamma   90.00
#
_symmetry.space_group_name_H-M   'P 1'
#
loop_
_entity.id
_entity.type
_entity.pdbx_description
1 polymer ?
#
loop_
_entity_poly.entity_id
_entity_poly.type
_entity_poly.pdbx_seq_one_letter_code
_entity_poly.pdbx_strand_id
1 'polypeptide(L)'
;MNAKITPLLEGQMYFAYVSGIAFILVGAYLSYRRRRVHPLLLLSISALSFSWIESPYDWAMYAQFPPGLPRMPSWWPLNVTWGGLPSSVPIGYVSYFVLPALIGAALGRWLSGKFHWRRPIVLLTVGLLVGFCWAFVFNAITGAHFGNFYYGYVIPGLAIFEGTKHQYPLYDSLAMGIEMMVFTYLLGRTDAEGRNVI
;
A
#
# COMPACT_ATOMS: atom_id res chain seq x y z
N MET A 1 3.33 -14.78 -27.25
CA MET A 1 3.97 -15.75 -26.33
C MET A 1 3.14 -15.79 -25.05
N ASN A 2 2.61 -16.95 -24.65
CA ASN A 2 1.91 -17.09 -23.37
C ASN A 2 2.95 -16.92 -22.24
N ALA A 3 3.02 -15.73 -21.67
CA ALA A 3 3.84 -15.46 -20.50
C ALA A 3 3.24 -16.25 -19.33
N LYS A 4 3.75 -17.45 -19.07
CA LYS A 4 3.36 -18.24 -17.91
C LYS A 4 3.71 -17.45 -16.65
N ILE A 5 2.78 -17.42 -15.70
CA ILE A 5 3.01 -16.85 -14.38
C ILE A 5 4.08 -17.70 -13.69
N THR A 6 5.07 -17.04 -13.06
CA THR A 6 6.09 -17.74 -12.29
C THR A 6 5.53 -18.11 -10.90
N PRO A 7 6.02 -19.17 -10.24
CA PRO A 7 5.59 -19.50 -8.88
C PRO A 7 5.74 -18.34 -7.88
N LEU A 8 6.74 -17.47 -8.09
CA LEU A 8 6.95 -16.28 -7.28
C LEU A 8 5.82 -15.26 -7.45
N LEU A 9 5.43 -14.97 -8.71
CA LEU A 9 4.31 -14.07 -9.01
C LEU A 9 2.98 -14.64 -8.50
N GLU A 10 2.77 -15.96 -8.57
CA GLU A 10 1.61 -16.62 -7.96
C GLU A 10 1.61 -16.44 -6.44
N GLY A 11 2.74 -16.68 -5.78
CA GLY A 11 2.89 -16.49 -4.33
C GLY A 11 2.58 -15.05 -3.88
N GLN A 12 3.05 -14.06 -4.64
CA GLN A 12 2.77 -12.65 -4.38
C GLN A 12 1.29 -12.32 -4.57
N MET A 13 0.66 -12.88 -5.60
CA MET A 13 -0.78 -12.75 -5.85
C MET A 13 -1.61 -13.38 -4.71
N TYR A 14 -1.23 -14.57 -4.26
CA TYR A 14 -1.88 -15.21 -3.10
C TYR A 14 -1.69 -14.41 -1.83
N PHE A 15 -0.50 -13.87 -1.59
CA PHE A 15 -0.26 -12.98 -0.46
C PHE A 15 -1.21 -11.78 -0.49
N ALA A 16 -1.33 -11.10 -1.63
CA ALA A 16 -2.23 -9.96 -1.80
C ALA A 16 -3.69 -10.33 -1.48
N TYR A 17 -4.20 -11.42 -2.05
CA TYR A 17 -5.57 -11.86 -1.82
C TYR A 17 -5.82 -12.29 -0.36
N VAL A 18 -4.99 -13.17 0.17
CA VAL A 18 -5.17 -13.74 1.52
C VAL A 18 -5.06 -12.65 2.58
N SER A 19 -4.03 -11.81 2.52
CA SER A 19 -3.81 -10.78 3.54
C SER A 19 -4.85 -9.65 3.44
N GLY A 20 -5.21 -9.19 2.23
CA GLY A 20 -6.24 -8.19 2.03
C GLY A 20 -7.61 -8.65 2.53
N ILE A 21 -8.02 -9.87 2.17
CA ILE A 21 -9.27 -10.48 2.65
C ILE A 21 -9.23 -10.64 4.17
N ALA A 22 -8.11 -11.10 4.74
CA ALA A 22 -7.98 -11.27 6.18
C ALA A 22 -8.18 -9.94 6.93
N PHE A 23 -7.58 -8.83 6.48
CA PHE A 23 -7.79 -7.52 7.10
C PHE A 23 -9.24 -7.06 7.05
N ILE A 24 -9.93 -7.27 5.92
CA ILE A 24 -11.35 -6.95 5.78
C ILE A 24 -12.19 -7.79 6.75
N LEU A 25 -11.96 -9.11 6.80
CA LEU A 25 -12.70 -10.02 7.68
C LEU A 25 -12.47 -9.70 9.16
N VAL A 26 -11.22 -9.42 9.56
CA VAL A 26 -10.89 -8.99 10.93
C VAL A 26 -11.56 -7.66 11.24
N GLY A 27 -11.51 -6.69 10.32
CA GLY A 27 -12.20 -5.41 10.46
C GLY A 27 -13.72 -5.57 10.63
N ALA A 28 -14.34 -6.41 9.82
CA ALA A 28 -15.78 -6.73 9.88
C ALA A 28 -16.14 -7.41 11.20
N TYR A 29 -15.37 -8.42 11.62
CA TYR A 29 -15.55 -9.11 12.89
C TYR A 29 -15.44 -8.16 14.09
N LEU A 30 -14.41 -7.31 14.12
CA LEU A 30 -14.24 -6.31 15.18
C LEU A 30 -15.37 -5.28 15.18
N SER A 31 -15.87 -4.91 14.00
CA SER A 31 -17.00 -3.99 13.87
C SER A 31 -18.28 -4.60 14.45
N TYR A 32 -18.56 -5.85 14.09
CA TYR A 32 -19.68 -6.62 14.64
C TYR A 32 -19.59 -6.76 16.16
N ARG A 33 -18.43 -7.19 16.68
CA ARG A 33 -18.20 -7.39 18.12
C ARG A 33 -18.36 -6.11 18.93
N ARG A 34 -17.94 -4.97 18.38
CA ARG A 34 -18.03 -3.66 19.06
C ARG A 34 -19.34 -2.92 18.79
N ARG A 35 -20.24 -3.46 17.96
CA ARG A 35 -21.50 -2.81 17.51
C ARG A 35 -21.29 -1.40 16.95
N ARG A 36 -20.11 -1.15 16.37
CA ARG A 36 -19.69 0.11 15.73
C ARG A 36 -18.64 -0.19 14.68
N VAL A 37 -18.55 0.60 13.62
CA VAL A 37 -17.56 0.38 12.58
C VAL A 37 -16.15 0.53 13.17
N HIS A 38 -15.29 -0.46 12.94
CA HIS A 38 -13.92 -0.44 13.43
C HIS A 38 -13.03 0.39 12.48
N PRO A 39 -12.10 1.23 12.98
CA PRO A 39 -11.19 2.00 12.12
C PRO A 39 -10.39 1.15 11.11
N LEU A 40 -10.06 -0.09 11.47
CA LEU A 40 -9.45 -1.06 10.56
C LEU A 40 -10.31 -1.34 9.32
N LEU A 41 -11.62 -1.51 9.51
CA LEU A 41 -12.54 -1.77 8.40
C LEU A 41 -12.68 -0.52 7.52
N LEU A 42 -12.83 0.66 8.16
CA LEU A 42 -12.86 1.93 7.43
C LEU A 42 -11.61 2.13 6.59
N LEU A 43 -10.43 1.89 7.16
CA LEU A 43 -9.18 1.98 6.41
C LEU A 43 -9.09 0.95 5.29
N SER A 44 -9.53 -0.29 5.52
CA SER A 44 -9.52 -1.33 4.48
C SER A 44 -10.43 -0.96 3.31
N ILE A 45 -11.62 -0.43 3.58
CA ILE A 45 -12.54 0.10 2.56
C ILE A 45 -11.91 1.31 1.86
N SER A 46 -11.27 2.20 2.62
CA SER A 46 -10.55 3.35 2.07
C SER A 46 -9.46 2.92 1.09
N ALA A 47 -8.59 1.99 1.48
CA ALA A 47 -7.53 1.46 0.63
C ALA A 47 -8.09 0.79 -0.64
N LEU A 48 -9.15 -0.02 -0.52
CA LEU A 48 -9.87 -0.56 -1.69
C LEU A 48 -10.38 0.56 -2.59
N SER A 49 -10.96 1.61 -1.99
CA SER A 49 -11.55 2.72 -2.74
C SER A 49 -10.52 3.59 -3.44
N PHE A 50 -9.23 3.54 -3.10
CA PHE A 50 -8.21 4.29 -3.83
C PHE A 50 -7.63 3.51 -4.99
N SER A 51 -7.95 2.21 -5.15
CA SER A 51 -7.42 1.42 -6.26
C SER A 51 -7.84 1.95 -7.64
N TRP A 52 -8.82 2.86 -7.74
CA TRP A 52 -9.15 3.54 -8.99
C TRP A 52 -8.12 4.57 -9.44
N ILE A 53 -7.33 5.14 -8.51
CA ILE A 53 -6.25 6.05 -8.87
C ILE A 53 -4.98 5.31 -9.29
N GLU A 54 -4.89 4.00 -9.04
CA GLU A 54 -3.72 3.19 -9.42
C GLU A 54 -3.46 3.30 -10.93
N SER A 55 -4.51 3.29 -11.74
CA SER A 55 -4.34 3.38 -13.19
C SER A 55 -3.66 4.67 -13.68
N PRO A 56 -4.14 5.87 -13.31
CA PRO A 56 -3.40 7.09 -13.61
C PRO A 56 -2.07 7.20 -12.86
N TYR A 57 -1.94 6.60 -11.68
CA TYR A 57 -0.69 6.56 -10.93
C TYR A 57 0.40 5.78 -11.67
N ASP A 58 0.11 4.54 -12.09
CA ASP A 58 1.00 3.69 -12.88
C ASP A 58 1.46 4.40 -14.15
N TRP A 59 0.53 5.09 -14.82
CA TRP A 59 0.84 5.84 -16.02
C TRP A 59 1.79 7.01 -15.72
N ALA A 60 1.53 7.78 -14.66
CA ALA A 60 2.40 8.89 -14.25
C ALA A 60 3.78 8.42 -13.78
N MET A 61 3.86 7.23 -13.17
CA MET A 61 5.10 6.61 -12.70
C MET A 61 5.79 5.76 -13.76
N TYR A 62 5.19 5.56 -14.93
CA TYR A 62 5.65 4.61 -15.95
C TYR A 62 5.77 3.16 -15.44
N ALA A 63 4.95 2.77 -14.47
CA ALA A 63 4.91 1.41 -13.93
C ALA A 63 4.20 0.45 -14.89
N GLN A 64 4.75 -0.76 -15.03
CA GLN A 64 4.27 -1.78 -15.95
C GLN A 64 4.28 -3.15 -15.28
N PHE A 65 3.14 -3.84 -15.35
CA PHE A 65 2.98 -5.18 -14.77
C PHE A 65 3.20 -6.29 -15.81
N PRO A 66 3.73 -7.46 -15.42
CA PRO A 66 3.90 -8.61 -16.30
C PRO A 66 2.61 -9.00 -17.04
N PRO A 67 2.64 -9.22 -18.37
CA PRO A 67 1.46 -9.50 -19.19
C PRO A 67 0.73 -10.80 -18.83
N GLY A 68 1.40 -11.73 -18.14
CA GLY A 68 0.81 -12.99 -17.70
C GLY A 68 -0.13 -12.88 -16.50
N LEU A 69 -0.13 -11.75 -15.78
CA LEU A 69 -1.01 -11.57 -14.62
C LEU A 69 -2.47 -11.43 -15.07
N PRO A 70 -3.43 -12.04 -14.34
CA PRO A 70 -4.86 -11.84 -14.60
C PRO A 70 -5.21 -10.36 -14.49
N ARG A 71 -5.90 -9.83 -15.51
CA ARG A 71 -6.27 -8.42 -15.59
C ARG A 71 -7.69 -8.20 -15.09
N MET A 72 -7.99 -6.95 -14.76
CA MET A 72 -9.36 -6.52 -14.56
C MET A 72 -10.22 -6.78 -15.80
N PRO A 73 -11.54 -6.99 -15.62
CA PRO A 73 -12.44 -7.16 -16.75
C PRO A 73 -12.39 -5.98 -17.72
N SER A 74 -12.59 -6.24 -19.01
CA SER A 74 -12.49 -5.22 -20.07
C SER A 74 -13.46 -4.05 -19.92
N TRP A 75 -14.61 -4.27 -19.28
CA TRP A 75 -15.61 -3.25 -19.00
C TRP A 75 -15.28 -2.37 -17.78
N TRP A 76 -14.28 -2.76 -17.00
CA TRP A 76 -13.91 -2.02 -15.80
C TRP A 76 -13.12 -0.76 -16.19
N PRO A 77 -13.50 0.45 -15.71
CA PRO A 77 -12.84 1.71 -16.12
C PRO A 77 -11.32 1.74 -15.89
N LEU A 78 -10.80 0.95 -14.96
CA LEU A 78 -9.38 0.82 -14.60
C LEU A 78 -8.60 -0.18 -15.44
N ASN A 79 -9.22 -0.80 -16.43
CA ASN A 79 -8.51 -1.66 -17.38
C ASN A 79 -7.77 -0.84 -18.47
N VAL A 80 -7.77 0.49 -18.37
CA VAL A 80 -7.19 1.43 -19.36
C VAL A 80 -5.71 1.77 -19.13
N THR A 81 -5.01 1.11 -18.20
CA THR A 81 -3.55 1.21 -18.07
C THR A 81 -2.81 0.51 -19.19
N TRP A 82 -1.48 0.70 -19.28
CA TRP A 82 -0.58 0.01 -20.22
C TRP A 82 -0.60 -1.53 -20.01
N GLY A 83 -1.64 -2.20 -20.54
CA GLY A 83 -1.88 -3.64 -20.40
C GLY A 83 -2.94 -4.03 -19.36
N GLY A 84 -3.67 -3.07 -18.79
CA GLY A 84 -4.74 -3.30 -17.80
C GLY A 84 -4.25 -3.55 -16.38
N LEU A 85 -5.00 -3.14 -15.35
CA LEU A 85 -4.58 -3.34 -13.96
C LEU A 85 -4.70 -4.83 -13.57
N PRO A 86 -3.72 -5.45 -12.88
CA PRO A 86 -3.88 -6.80 -12.38
C PRO A 86 -5.05 -6.91 -11.38
N SER A 87 -5.81 -8.00 -11.47
CA SER A 87 -7.01 -8.21 -10.64
C SER A 87 -6.72 -8.31 -9.15
N SER A 88 -5.46 -8.59 -8.77
CA SER A 88 -5.02 -8.69 -7.39
C SER A 88 -4.72 -7.34 -6.74
N VAL A 89 -4.51 -6.28 -7.53
CA VAL A 89 -4.03 -4.99 -7.01
C VAL A 89 -5.00 -4.35 -6.02
N PRO A 90 -6.33 -4.23 -6.27
CA PRO A 90 -7.21 -3.59 -5.29
C PRO A 90 -7.28 -4.31 -3.95
N ILE A 91 -7.29 -5.65 -3.94
CA ILE A 91 -7.28 -6.40 -2.67
C ILE A 91 -5.89 -6.31 -2.03
N GLY A 92 -4.83 -6.34 -2.84
CA GLY A 92 -3.44 -6.14 -2.39
C GLY A 92 -3.22 -4.78 -1.74
N TYR A 93 -3.85 -3.72 -2.23
CA TYR A 93 -3.84 -2.37 -1.66
C TYR A 93 -4.22 -2.37 -0.18
N VAL A 94 -5.20 -3.17 0.23
CA VAL A 94 -5.56 -3.32 1.64
C VAL A 94 -4.34 -3.74 2.44
N SER A 95 -3.68 -4.84 2.06
CA SER A 95 -2.50 -5.32 2.77
C SER A 95 -1.33 -4.34 2.71
N TYR A 96 -1.12 -3.73 1.53
CA TYR A 96 -0.02 -2.82 1.26
C TYR A 96 -0.11 -1.54 2.11
N PHE A 97 -1.30 -0.99 2.32
CA PHE A 97 -1.49 0.23 3.11
C PHE A 97 -1.80 -0.03 4.59
N VAL A 98 -2.62 -1.04 4.89
CA VAL A 98 -3.10 -1.30 6.26
C VAL A 98 -1.97 -1.82 7.15
N LEU A 99 -1.14 -2.74 6.65
CA LEU A 99 -0.08 -3.34 7.45
C LEU A 99 0.95 -2.30 7.94
N PRO A 100 1.60 -1.49 7.09
CA PRO A 100 2.53 -0.47 7.55
C PRO A 100 1.83 0.62 8.38
N ALA A 101 0.57 0.97 8.10
CA ALA A 101 -0.17 1.93 8.92
C ALA A 101 -0.44 1.41 10.34
N LEU A 102 -0.73 0.11 10.50
CA LEU A 102 -0.87 -0.52 11.81
C LEU A 102 0.46 -0.55 12.58
N ILE A 103 1.55 -0.89 11.89
CA ILE A 103 2.92 -0.87 12.46
C ILE A 103 3.28 0.55 12.90
N GLY A 104 3.09 1.54 12.02
CA GLY A 104 3.35 2.95 12.30
C GLY A 104 2.50 3.47 13.45
N ALA A 105 1.23 3.09 13.53
CA ALA A 105 0.34 3.51 14.61
C ALA A 105 0.75 2.89 15.94
N ALA A 106 1.13 1.60 15.96
CA ALA A 106 1.63 0.95 17.16
C ALA A 106 2.95 1.57 17.64
N LEU A 107 3.92 1.74 16.74
CA LEU A 107 5.22 2.32 17.03
C LEU A 107 5.11 3.77 17.49
N GLY A 108 4.32 4.59 16.80
CA GLY A 108 4.13 5.99 17.14
C GLY A 108 3.42 6.20 18.48
N ARG A 109 2.45 5.34 18.83
CA ARG A 109 1.85 5.32 20.17
C ARG A 109 2.86 4.95 21.25
N TRP A 110 3.68 3.93 21.00
CA TRP A 110 4.71 3.50 21.92
C TRP A 110 5.77 4.59 22.14
N LEU A 111 6.30 5.20 21.08
CA LEU A 111 7.27 6.29 21.16
C LEU A 111 6.70 7.50 21.91
N SER A 112 5.47 7.92 21.58
CA SER A 112 4.81 9.03 22.25
C SER A 112 4.59 8.75 23.74
N GLY A 113 4.20 7.53 24.11
CA GLY A 113 4.03 7.14 25.51
C GLY A 113 5.35 7.02 26.28
N LYS A 114 6.41 6.50 25.65
CA LYS A 114 7.72 6.31 26.26
C LYS A 114 8.48 7.61 26.48
N PHE A 115 8.40 8.54 25.52
CA PHE A 115 9.17 9.78 25.52
C PHE A 115 8.32 11.02 25.84
N HIS A 116 7.03 10.84 26.16
CA HIS A 116 6.07 11.92 26.40
C HIS A 116 5.99 12.95 25.26
N TRP A 117 6.29 12.53 24.03
CA TRP A 117 6.26 13.38 22.85
C TRP A 117 4.83 13.65 22.37
N ARG A 118 4.64 14.79 21.69
CA ARG A 118 3.34 15.19 21.12
C ARG A 118 2.86 14.17 20.10
N ARG A 119 1.83 13.41 20.49
CA ARG A 119 1.31 12.27 19.72
C ARG A 119 0.98 12.55 18.25
N PRO A 120 0.32 13.67 17.88
CA PRO A 120 0.06 13.98 16.47
C PRO A 120 1.32 14.01 15.61
N ILE A 121 2.36 14.72 16.07
CA ILE A 121 3.62 14.87 15.34
C ILE A 121 4.33 13.53 15.23
N VAL A 122 4.41 12.78 16.34
CA VAL A 122 5.05 11.46 16.34
C VAL A 122 4.36 10.49 15.39
N LEU A 123 3.02 10.44 15.37
CA LEU A 123 2.28 9.57 14.46
C LEU A 123 2.52 9.93 13.00
N LEU A 124 2.55 11.22 12.66
CA LEU A 124 2.82 11.67 11.30
C LEU A 124 4.26 11.31 10.89
N THR A 125 5.25 11.66 11.71
CA THR A 125 6.66 11.35 11.42
C THR A 125 6.91 9.86 11.30
N VAL A 126 6.41 9.05 12.24
CA VAL A 126 6.59 7.60 12.22
C VAL A 126 5.86 6.98 11.04
N GLY A 127 4.64 7.43 10.74
CA GLY A 127 3.87 6.96 9.59
C GLY A 127 4.59 7.23 8.27
N LEU A 128 5.19 8.43 8.12
CA LEU A 128 5.99 8.77 6.95
C LEU A 128 7.21 7.87 6.81
N LEU A 129 7.98 7.68 7.89
CA LEU A 129 9.20 6.86 7.86
C LEU A 129 8.90 5.39 7.61
N VAL A 130 7.93 4.83 8.34
CA VAL A 130 7.51 3.43 8.15
C VAL A 130 6.96 3.24 6.75
N GLY A 131 6.13 4.16 6.27
CA GLY A 131 5.54 4.06 4.95
C GLY A 131 6.55 4.20 3.82
N PHE A 132 7.49 5.14 3.93
CA PHE A 132 8.59 5.28 2.98
C PHE A 132 9.43 4.00 2.92
N CYS A 133 9.86 3.49 4.08
CA CYS A 133 10.67 2.27 4.15
C CYS A 133 9.91 1.05 3.62
N TRP A 134 8.61 0.95 3.93
CA TRP A 134 7.75 -0.11 3.42
C TRP A 134 7.63 -0.06 1.90
N ALA A 135 7.29 1.10 1.34
CA ALA A 135 7.16 1.31 -0.10
C ALA A 135 8.50 1.06 -0.81
N PHE A 136 9.60 1.54 -0.23
CA PHE A 136 10.94 1.28 -0.77
C PHE A 136 11.25 -0.22 -0.84
N VAL A 137 11.10 -0.94 0.28
CA VAL A 137 11.38 -2.38 0.33
C VAL A 137 10.41 -3.15 -0.57
N PHE A 138 9.11 -2.86 -0.50
CA PHE A 138 8.11 -3.58 -1.26
C PHE A 138 8.24 -3.28 -2.77
N ASN A 139 8.31 -2.02 -3.18
CA ASN A 139 8.31 -1.65 -4.59
C ASN A 139 9.68 -1.79 -5.24
N ALA A 140 10.78 -1.40 -4.58
CA ALA A 140 12.10 -1.56 -5.17
C ALA A 140 12.52 -3.03 -5.18
N ILE A 141 12.34 -3.76 -4.07
CA ILE A 141 12.82 -5.15 -3.97
C ILE A 141 11.80 -6.12 -4.56
N THR A 142 10.57 -6.14 -4.06
CA THR A 142 9.58 -7.12 -4.55
C THR A 142 9.02 -6.75 -5.92
N GLY A 143 8.83 -5.45 -6.19
CA GLY A 143 8.45 -4.89 -7.48
C GLY A 143 9.55 -5.03 -8.52
N ALA A 144 10.51 -4.10 -8.50
CA ALA A 144 11.49 -3.93 -9.56
C ALA A 144 12.54 -5.06 -9.61
N HIS A 145 13.01 -5.58 -8.46
CA HIS A 145 14.01 -6.66 -8.45
C HIS A 145 13.40 -8.05 -8.67
N PHE A 146 12.28 -8.39 -8.03
CA PHE A 146 11.63 -9.69 -8.18
C PHE A 146 10.62 -9.78 -9.32
N GLY A 147 10.32 -8.66 -9.99
CA GLY A 147 9.59 -8.62 -11.25
C GLY A 147 8.07 -8.55 -11.12
N ASN A 148 7.53 -8.08 -9.99
CA ASN A 148 6.11 -7.80 -9.83
C ASN A 148 5.64 -6.68 -10.77
N PHE A 149 6.51 -5.69 -11.01
CA PHE A 149 6.34 -4.62 -11.98
C PHE A 149 7.69 -3.99 -12.30
N TYR A 150 7.76 -3.27 -13.42
CA TYR A 150 8.95 -2.55 -13.87
C TYR A 150 8.59 -1.11 -14.17
N TYR A 151 9.52 -0.20 -13.94
CA TYR A 151 9.38 1.19 -14.33
C TYR A 151 10.00 1.36 -15.73
N GLY A 152 9.22 1.87 -16.68
CA GLY A 152 9.67 2.14 -18.04
C GLY A 152 10.52 3.40 -18.16
N TYR A 153 10.34 4.35 -17.24
CA TYR A 153 11.08 5.60 -17.16
C TYR A 153 11.15 6.07 -15.71
N VAL A 154 12.23 6.76 -15.36
CA VAL A 154 12.42 7.44 -14.08
C VAL A 154 13.04 8.82 -14.31
N ILE A 155 12.75 9.78 -13.42
CA ILE A 155 13.37 11.11 -13.48
C ILE A 155 14.84 11.00 -13.06
N PRO A 156 15.81 11.41 -13.91
CA PRO A 156 17.23 11.33 -13.58
C PRO A 156 17.59 12.10 -12.31
N GLY A 157 18.39 11.49 -11.45
CA GLY A 157 18.81 12.05 -10.16
C GLY A 157 17.78 11.89 -9.03
N LEU A 158 16.59 11.34 -9.31
CA LEU A 158 15.54 11.07 -8.32
C LEU A 158 15.21 9.56 -8.22
N ALA A 159 16.07 8.71 -8.75
CA ALA A 159 15.88 7.26 -8.74
C ALA A 159 17.16 6.52 -8.32
N ILE A 160 17.00 5.24 -8.03
CA ILE A 160 18.12 4.31 -7.86
C ILE A 160 18.13 3.30 -9.00
N PHE A 161 19.32 2.76 -9.31
CA PHE A 161 19.54 1.82 -10.41
C PHE A 161 19.09 2.34 -11.77
N GLU A 162 19.23 3.65 -11.98
CA GLU A 162 18.86 4.35 -13.22
C GLU A 162 19.47 3.68 -14.46
N GLY A 163 18.68 3.57 -15.53
CA GLY A 163 19.11 2.94 -16.78
C GLY A 163 19.19 1.41 -16.74
N THR A 164 18.87 0.78 -15.62
CA THR A 164 18.75 -0.68 -15.50
C THR A 164 17.29 -1.12 -15.50
N LYS A 165 17.06 -2.42 -15.73
CA LYS A 165 15.73 -3.04 -15.58
C LYS A 165 15.16 -2.90 -14.15
N HIS A 166 16.01 -2.68 -13.16
CA HIS A 166 15.66 -2.58 -11.75
C HIS A 166 15.56 -1.14 -11.27
N GLN A 167 15.51 -0.17 -12.19
CA GLN A 167 15.35 1.23 -11.84
C GLN A 167 14.12 1.45 -10.95
N TYR A 168 14.30 2.27 -9.92
CA TYR A 168 13.25 2.53 -8.93
C TYR A 168 13.18 4.03 -8.60
N PRO A 169 12.03 4.70 -8.80
CA PRO A 169 11.86 6.10 -8.47
C PRO A 169 11.72 6.32 -6.96
N LEU A 170 12.64 7.05 -6.32
CA LEU A 170 12.55 7.32 -4.87
C LEU A 170 11.34 8.19 -4.49
N TYR A 171 10.86 8.99 -5.44
CA TYR A 171 9.65 9.80 -5.27
C TYR A 171 8.36 8.97 -5.16
N ASP A 172 8.34 7.73 -5.67
CA ASP A 172 7.25 6.76 -5.45
C ASP A 172 7.19 6.36 -3.97
N SER A 173 8.32 5.99 -3.37
CA SER A 173 8.39 5.71 -1.92
C SER A 173 7.93 6.90 -1.08
N LEU A 174 8.29 8.13 -1.47
CA LEU A 174 7.88 9.32 -0.76
C LEU A 174 6.37 9.58 -0.86
N ALA A 175 5.79 9.46 -2.06
CA ALA A 175 4.35 9.60 -2.28
C ALA A 175 3.56 8.59 -1.43
N MET A 176 3.97 7.32 -1.48
CA MET A 176 3.37 6.25 -0.66
C MET A 176 3.55 6.50 0.84
N GLY A 177 4.73 7.00 1.25
CA GLY A 177 5.00 7.39 2.63
C GLY A 177 4.06 8.49 3.13
N ILE A 178 3.70 9.47 2.30
CA ILE A 178 2.74 10.53 2.64
C ILE A 178 1.33 9.96 2.85
N GLU A 179 0.88 9.03 2.01
CA GLU A 179 -0.41 8.37 2.20
C GLU A 179 -0.45 7.57 3.51
N MET A 180 0.60 6.76 3.75
CA MET A 180 0.72 5.97 4.97
C MET A 180 0.89 6.82 6.23
N MET A 181 1.48 8.02 6.12
CA MET A 181 1.51 9.01 7.19
C MET A 181 0.10 9.40 7.63
N VAL A 182 -0.81 9.67 6.69
CA VAL A 182 -2.20 10.01 6.99
C VAL A 182 -2.94 8.83 7.62
N PHE A 183 -2.80 7.62 7.07
CA PHE A 183 -3.43 6.42 7.63
C PHE A 183 -2.94 6.09 9.04
N THR A 184 -1.63 6.19 9.26
CA THR A 184 -1.01 6.01 10.57
C THR A 184 -1.58 7.00 11.58
N TYR A 185 -1.73 8.26 11.19
CA TYR A 185 -2.33 9.27 12.04
C TYR A 185 -3.78 8.94 12.38
N LEU A 186 -4.63 8.65 11.38
CA LEU A 186 -6.05 8.33 11.60
C LEU A 186 -6.24 7.08 12.46
N LEU A 187 -5.47 6.01 12.23
CA LEU A 187 -5.52 4.80 13.06
C LEU A 187 -4.93 5.00 14.45
N GLY A 188 -3.85 5.78 14.56
CA GLY A 188 -3.06 5.92 15.77
C GLY A 188 -3.58 6.96 16.75
N ARG A 189 -4.32 7.96 16.25
CA ARG A 189 -4.79 9.09 17.05
C ARG A 189 -6.02 8.67 17.85
N THR A 190 -5.94 8.98 19.14
CA THR A 190 -7.06 8.82 20.08
C THR A 190 -7.35 10.15 20.78
N ASP A 191 -8.58 10.35 21.20
CA ASP A 191 -8.98 11.45 22.09
C ASP A 191 -8.53 11.22 23.54
N ALA A 192 -8.99 12.10 24.45
CA ALA A 192 -8.66 12.04 25.87
C ALA A 192 -9.25 10.79 26.55
N GLU A 193 -10.38 10.28 26.04
CA GLU A 193 -11.04 9.07 26.53
C GLU A 193 -10.48 7.78 25.90
N GLY A 194 -9.48 7.90 25.02
CA GLY A 194 -8.85 6.76 24.34
C GLY A 194 -9.64 6.21 23.15
N ARG A 195 -10.70 6.91 22.71
CA ARG A 195 -11.44 6.57 21.48
C ARG A 195 -10.65 7.01 20.27
N ASN A 196 -10.71 6.23 19.20
CA ASN A 196 -10.14 6.66 17.92
C ASN A 196 -10.93 7.86 17.35
N VAL A 197 -10.26 8.73 16.59
CA VAL A 197 -10.85 9.97 16.07
C VAL A 197 -11.71 9.80 14.81
N ILE A 198 -11.75 8.59 14.25
CA ILE A 198 -12.65 8.18 13.15
C ILE A 198 -13.62 7.08 13.58
#